data_AF-A0A9Q7K7S8-F1
#
_entry.id   AF-A0A9Q7K7S8-F1
#
_cell.length_a   1.000
_cell.length_b   1.000
_cell.length_c   1.000
_cell.angle_alpha   90.00
_cell.angle_beta   90.00
_cell.angle_gamma   90.00
#
_symmetry.space_group_name_H-M   'P 1'
#
loop_
_entity.id
_entity.type
_entity.pdbx_description
1 polymer ?
#
loop_
_entity_poly.entity_id
_entity_poly.type
_entity_poly.pdbx_seq_one_letter_code
_entity_poly.pdbx_strand_id
1 'polypeptide(L)'
;MKILPATISRAAKPCLPPVAVWQLLLTRLLEKHYGLTLNDTPFSDETVIKEHFDAGITLANAINFLVEKYELVRIDRRGFSWQEQTPYLTNIDIMRARRDLGLLNRN
;
A
#
# COMPACT_ATOMS: atom_id res chain seq x y z
N MET A 1 7.48 -13.01 -50.14
CA MET A 1 7.74 -12.23 -48.91
C MET A 1 6.69 -11.13 -48.79
N LYS A 2 5.67 -11.30 -47.94
CA LYS A 2 4.80 -10.22 -47.48
C LYS A 2 4.19 -10.68 -46.15
N ILE A 3 4.70 -10.15 -45.05
CA ILE A 3 4.18 -10.39 -43.70
C ILE A 3 3.33 -9.15 -43.37
N LEU A 4 2.03 -9.35 -43.18
CA LEU A 4 1.10 -8.33 -42.72
C LEU A 4 1.47 -7.92 -41.28
N PRO A 5 1.47 -6.62 -40.92
CA PRO A 5 1.65 -6.22 -39.54
C PRO A 5 0.36 -6.54 -38.79
N ALA A 6 0.39 -7.58 -37.96
CA ALA A 6 -0.66 -7.81 -36.98
C ALA A 6 -0.59 -6.69 -35.94
N THR A 7 -1.54 -5.76 -36.00
CA THR A 7 -1.78 -4.77 -34.95
C THR A 7 -2.23 -5.51 -33.69
N ILE A 8 -1.28 -5.92 -32.86
CA ILE A 8 -1.54 -6.39 -31.50
C ILE A 8 -1.91 -5.13 -30.70
N SER A 9 -3.18 -4.76 -30.75
CA SER A 9 -3.79 -3.86 -29.78
C SER A 9 -3.87 -4.61 -28.45
N ARG A 10 -2.73 -4.69 -27.75
CA ARG A 10 -2.69 -5.09 -26.35
C ARG A 10 -3.32 -3.94 -25.59
N ALA A 11 -4.61 -4.05 -25.30
CA ALA A 11 -5.30 -3.16 -24.38
C ALA A 11 -4.48 -3.09 -23.09
N ALA A 12 -3.74 -2.00 -22.92
CA ALA A 12 -3.05 -1.73 -21.68
C ALA A 12 -4.15 -1.54 -20.66
N LYS A 13 -4.27 -2.48 -19.70
CA LYS A 13 -5.02 -2.22 -18.47
C LYS A 13 -4.56 -0.85 -17.98
N PRO A 14 -5.46 0.09 -17.64
CA PRO A 14 -5.03 1.39 -17.17
C PRO A 14 -4.12 1.17 -15.98
N CYS A 15 -2.82 1.40 -16.17
CA CYS A 15 -1.86 1.36 -15.09
C CYS A 15 -2.25 2.53 -14.18
N LEU A 16 -2.81 2.24 -13.01
CA LEU A 16 -3.11 3.27 -12.03
C LEU A 16 -1.81 4.05 -11.77
N PRO A 17 -1.88 5.38 -11.65
CA PRO A 17 -0.70 6.17 -11.33
C PRO A 17 -0.11 5.69 -9.99
N PRO A 18 1.22 5.73 -9.80
CA PRO A 18 1.87 5.23 -8.59
C PRO A 18 1.26 5.78 -7.29
N VAL A 19 0.85 7.06 -7.31
CA VAL A 19 0.15 7.73 -6.20
C VAL A 19 -1.18 7.06 -5.87
N ALA A 20 -2.01 6.76 -6.87
CA ALA A 20 -3.30 6.08 -6.64
C ALA A 20 -3.10 4.65 -6.13
N VAL A 21 -2.06 3.95 -6.59
CA VAL A 21 -1.70 2.62 -6.06
C VAL A 21 -1.32 2.71 -4.58
N TRP A 22 -0.54 3.74 -4.21
CA TRP A 22 -0.19 4.00 -2.83
C TRP A 22 -1.41 4.35 -1.98
N GLN A 23 -2.29 5.24 -2.42
CA GLN A 23 -3.52 5.57 -1.69
C GLN A 23 -4.39 4.33 -1.43
N LEU A 24 -4.54 3.47 -2.44
CA LEU A 24 -5.31 2.24 -2.30
C LEU A 24 -4.68 1.28 -1.27
N LEU A 25 -3.36 1.12 -1.31
CA LEU A 25 -2.62 0.29 -0.36
C LEU A 25 -2.66 0.87 1.06
N LEU A 26 -2.45 2.17 1.21
CA LEU A 26 -2.53 2.89 2.49
C LEU A 26 -3.93 2.73 3.10
N THR A 27 -4.97 2.95 2.31
CA THR A 27 -6.37 2.78 2.75
C THR A 27 -6.58 1.39 3.33
N ARG A 28 -6.17 0.34 2.61
CA ARG A 28 -6.33 -1.04 3.10
C ARG A 28 -5.49 -1.36 4.32
N LEU A 29 -4.25 -0.89 4.37
CA LEU A 29 -3.37 -1.17 5.50
C LEU A 29 -3.83 -0.45 6.77
N LEU A 30 -4.22 0.82 6.66
CA LEU A 30 -4.73 1.62 7.77
C LEU A 30 -6.05 1.08 8.31
N GLU A 31 -7.00 0.79 7.42
CA GLU A 31 -8.31 0.25 7.77
C GLU A 31 -8.16 -1.11 8.48
N LYS A 32 -7.37 -2.01 7.90
CA LYS A 32 -7.21 -3.38 8.41
C LYS A 32 -6.44 -3.43 9.72
N HIS A 33 -5.30 -2.73 9.81
CA HIS A 33 -4.37 -2.91 10.92
C HIS A 33 -4.58 -1.91 12.07
N TYR A 34 -5.15 -0.73 11.81
CA TYR A 34 -5.31 0.33 12.81
C TYR A 34 -6.74 0.88 12.92
N GLY A 35 -7.65 0.48 12.02
CA GLY A 35 -9.03 0.98 12.00
C GLY A 35 -9.13 2.44 11.59
N LEU A 36 -8.12 2.97 10.89
CA LEU A 36 -8.07 4.35 10.42
C LEU A 36 -8.49 4.46 8.96
N THR A 37 -9.13 5.56 8.58
CA THR A 37 -9.37 5.88 7.18
C THR A 37 -8.20 6.69 6.62
N LEU A 38 -8.03 6.70 5.29
CA LEU A 38 -6.98 7.51 4.66
C LEU A 38 -7.13 9.01 4.99
N ASN A 39 -8.38 9.48 5.12
CA ASN A 39 -8.72 10.87 5.44
C ASN A 39 -8.28 11.30 6.84
N ASP A 40 -8.14 10.36 7.76
CA ASP A 40 -7.64 10.62 9.12
C ASP A 40 -6.10 10.74 9.14
N THR A 41 -5.44 10.62 7.98
CA THR A 41 -3.99 10.64 7.87
C THR A 41 -3.51 11.73 6.91
N PRO A 42 -2.26 12.20 7.06
CA PRO A 42 -1.63 13.12 6.12
C PRO A 42 -1.54 12.58 4.69
N PHE A 43 -1.70 11.27 4.49
CA PHE A 43 -1.65 10.64 3.17
C PHE A 43 -2.94 10.81 2.34
N SER A 44 -3.96 11.47 2.88
CA SER A 44 -5.08 11.96 2.07
C SER A 44 -4.62 12.97 1.03
N ASP A 45 -3.56 13.73 1.33
CA ASP A 45 -2.93 14.65 0.40
C ASP A 45 -1.92 13.91 -0.50
N GLU A 46 -2.13 14.02 -1.82
CA GLU A 46 -1.21 13.46 -2.81
C GLU A 46 0.19 14.08 -2.77
N THR A 47 0.32 15.32 -2.30
CA THR A 47 1.62 16.01 -2.18
C THR A 47 2.51 15.30 -1.18
N VAL A 48 1.96 14.92 -0.02
CA VAL A 48 2.66 14.13 1.00
C VAL A 48 3.12 12.80 0.40
N ILE A 49 2.29 12.13 -0.38
CA ILE A 49 2.68 10.87 -1.04
C ILE A 49 3.83 11.10 -2.04
N LYS A 50 3.81 12.18 -2.81
CA LYS A 50 4.89 12.54 -3.75
C LYS A 50 6.20 12.82 -3.03
N GLU A 51 6.18 13.56 -1.93
CA GLU A 51 7.37 13.79 -1.10
C GLU A 51 7.99 12.48 -0.60
N HIS A 52 7.15 11.50 -0.23
CA HIS A 52 7.64 10.18 0.19
C HIS A 52 8.26 9.41 -0.97
N PHE A 53 7.74 9.56 -2.20
CA PHE A 53 8.39 9.01 -3.39
C PHE A 53 9.74 9.67 -3.66
N ASP A 54 9.81 11.00 -3.59
CA ASP A 54 11.04 11.77 -3.84
C ASP A 54 12.11 11.49 -2.79
N ALA A 55 11.71 11.26 -1.53
CA ALA A 55 12.58 10.83 -0.45
C ALA A 55 12.94 9.33 -0.51
N GLY A 56 12.40 8.56 -1.44
CA GLY A 56 12.64 7.11 -1.57
C GLY A 56 12.11 6.29 -0.39
N ILE A 57 11.11 6.80 0.34
CA ILE A 57 10.54 6.15 1.51
C ILE A 57 9.65 4.98 1.07
N THR A 58 9.77 3.85 1.75
CA THR A 58 8.90 2.69 1.50
C THR A 58 7.56 2.85 2.18
N LEU A 59 6.52 2.21 1.63
CA LEU A 59 5.17 2.22 2.20
C LEU A 59 5.13 1.74 3.67
N ALA A 60 5.95 0.73 4.02
CA ALA A 60 6.05 0.25 5.40
C ALA A 60 6.59 1.34 6.33
N ASN A 61 7.67 1.99 5.91
CA ASN A 61 8.30 3.05 6.70
C ASN A 61 7.38 4.26 6.85
N ALA A 62 6.64 4.63 5.80
CA ALA A 62 5.68 5.73 5.84
C ALA A 62 4.59 5.48 6.90
N ILE A 63 4.03 4.27 6.96
CA ILE A 63 3.04 3.93 7.99
C ILE A 63 3.71 3.76 9.36
N ASN A 64 4.88 3.13 9.44
CA ASN A 64 5.60 2.95 10.70
C ASN A 64 5.99 4.28 11.35
N PHE A 65 6.26 5.30 10.55
CA PHE A 65 6.46 6.66 11.03
C PHE A 65 5.19 7.24 11.66
N LEU A 66 4.00 7.00 11.07
CA LEU A 66 2.73 7.38 11.72
C LEU A 66 2.51 6.60 13.01
N VAL A 67 2.83 5.31 13.01
CA VAL A 67 2.71 4.44 14.19
C VAL A 67 3.54 4.96 15.33
N GLU A 68 4.78 5.37 15.08
CA GLU A 68 5.66 5.95 16.09
C GLU A 68 5.18 7.35 16.52
N LYS A 69 4.81 8.21 15.56
CA LYS A 69 4.40 9.59 15.82
C LYS A 69 3.10 9.70 16.63
N TYR A 70 2.15 8.78 16.39
CA TYR A 70 0.82 8.80 17.01
C TYR A 70 0.57 7.61 17.93
N GLU A 71 1.62 6.83 18.25
CA GLU A 71 1.56 5.66 19.13
C GLU A 71 0.44 4.66 18.74
N LEU A 72 0.29 4.42 17.44
CA LEU A 72 -0.80 3.60 16.92
C LEU A 72 -0.67 2.15 17.37
N VAL A 73 -1.77 1.56 17.83
CA VAL A 73 -1.83 0.15 18.25
C VAL A 73 -2.50 -0.69 17.17
N ARG A 74 -1.90 -1.84 16.86
CA ARG A 74 -2.50 -2.78 15.92
C ARG A 74 -3.75 -3.45 16.50
N ILE A 75 -4.80 -3.54 15.68
CA ILE A 75 -6.09 -4.14 16.06
C ILE A 75 -6.38 -5.48 15.39
N ASP A 76 -5.65 -5.84 14.32
CA ASP A 76 -5.93 -7.03 13.50
C ASP A 76 -5.47 -8.35 14.13
N ARG A 77 -4.52 -8.28 15.06
CA ARG A 77 -3.94 -9.45 15.71
C ARG A 77 -4.61 -9.74 17.05
N ARG A 78 -5.92 -10.00 17.03
CA ARG A 78 -6.62 -10.53 18.22
C ARG A 78 -6.38 -12.04 18.32
N GLY A 79 -5.46 -12.45 19.20
CA GLY A 79 -5.16 -13.86 19.50
C GLY A 79 -4.22 -14.03 20.71
N PHE A 80 -4.23 -15.22 21.32
CA PHE A 80 -3.41 -15.62 22.48
C PHE A 80 -1.90 -15.73 22.14
N SER A 81 -1.28 -14.68 21.62
CA SER A 81 0.18 -14.62 21.53
C SER A 81 0.73 -14.02 22.81
N TRP A 82 1.40 -14.83 23.64
CA TRP A 82 2.19 -14.39 24.79
C TRP A 82 3.43 -13.54 24.40
N GLN A 83 3.60 -13.25 23.11
CA GLN A 83 4.63 -12.35 22.60
C GLN A 83 4.07 -10.93 22.49
N GLU A 84 4.85 -9.96 22.96
CA GLU A 84 4.61 -8.53 22.78
C GLU A 84 4.41 -8.24 21.29
N GLN A 85 3.20 -7.84 20.91
CA GLN A 85 2.88 -7.60 19.50
C GLN A 85 3.50 -6.28 19.08
N THR A 86 4.39 -6.32 18.09
CA THR A 86 4.95 -5.08 17.55
C THR A 86 3.86 -4.29 16.82
N PRO A 87 3.75 -2.98 17.06
CA PRO A 87 2.76 -2.16 16.38
C PRO A 87 3.13 -1.97 14.90
N TYR A 88 4.40 -2.12 14.53
CA TYR A 88 4.90 -1.84 13.18
C TYR A 88 4.38 -2.78 12.08
N LEU A 89 4.14 -2.21 10.90
CA LEU A 89 3.92 -2.93 9.64
C LEU A 89 5.16 -3.63 9.13
N THR A 90 4.93 -4.83 8.58
CA THR A 90 5.96 -5.65 7.95
C THR A 90 5.72 -5.74 6.44
N ASN A 91 6.76 -6.12 5.69
CA ASN A 91 6.62 -6.37 4.24
C ASN A 91 5.57 -7.45 3.92
N ILE A 92 5.32 -8.39 4.84
CA ILE A 92 4.29 -9.43 4.68
C ILE A 92 2.89 -8.78 4.62
N ASP A 93 2.64 -7.77 5.44
CA ASP A 93 1.36 -7.06 5.46
C ASP A 93 1.15 -6.31 4.13
N ILE A 94 2.20 -5.69 3.58
CA ILE A 94 2.16 -5.04 2.26
C ILE A 94 1.88 -6.06 1.15
N MET A 95 2.56 -7.21 1.16
CA MET A 95 2.33 -8.25 0.17
C MET A 95 0.90 -8.78 0.22
N ARG A 96 0.34 -8.94 1.43
CA ARG A 96 -1.08 -9.32 1.61
C ARG A 96 -2.01 -8.25 1.09
N ALA A 97 -1.80 -6.98 1.42
CA ALA A 97 -2.62 -5.88 0.91
C ALA A 97 -2.59 -5.79 -0.63
N ARG A 98 -1.42 -5.98 -1.25
CA ARG A 98 -1.29 -6.06 -2.72
C ARG A 98 -2.08 -7.23 -3.31
N ARG A 99 -2.09 -8.38 -2.65
CA ARG A 99 -2.88 -9.55 -3.05
C ARG A 99 -4.37 -9.26 -2.96
N ASP A 100 -4.82 -8.72 -1.83
CA ASP A 100 -6.24 -8.41 -1.55
C ASP A 100 -6.79 -7.40 -2.57
N LEU A 101 -5.95 -6.47 -3.01
CA LEU A 101 -6.28 -5.46 -4.04
C LEU A 101 -6.09 -5.92 -5.48
N GLY A 102 -5.65 -7.17 -5.72
CA GLY A 102 -5.38 -7.66 -7.07
C GLY A 102 -4.22 -6.94 -7.78
N LEU A 103 -3.35 -6.26 -7.03
CA LEU A 103 -2.18 -5.51 -7.51
C LEU A 103 -0.94 -6.39 -7.67
N LEU A 104 -1.05 -7.71 -7.47
CA LEU A 104 0.03 -8.63 -7.80
C LEU A 104 0.25 -8.58 -9.31
N ASN A 105 1.49 -8.31 -9.71
CA ASN A 105 1.93 -8.54 -11.09
C ASN A 105 1.71 -10.02 -11.40
N ARG A 106 0.59 -10.34 -12.06
CA ARG A 106 0.48 -11.52 -12.91
C ARG A 106 1.34 -11.22 -14.13
N ASN A 107 2.64 -11.49 -14.00
CA ASN A 107 3.46 -11.78 -15.17
C ASN A 107 2.98 -13.09 -15.79
#